data_AF-A0A8I1S964-F1
#
_entry.id   AF-A0A8I1S964-F1
#
_cell.length_a   1.000
_cell.length_b   1.000
_cell.length_c   1.000
_cell.angle_alpha   90.00
_cell.angle_beta   90.00
_cell.angle_gamma   90.00
#
_symmetry.space_group_name_H-M   'P 1'
#
loop_
_entity.id
_entity.type
_entity.pdbx_description
1 polymer ?
#
loop_
_entity_poly.entity_id
_entity_poly.type
_entity_poly.pdbx_seq_one_letter_code
_entity_poly.pdbx_strand_id
1 'polypeptide(L)'
;MAIDSATRSVPADLRAWAKGIYPTEAAVQLLLQAFDGRFARPGWPWIKTTASGNHYLDAARLSDDHIGVLSGGERRVLAITRSLLGEQPVDLADALAGLDRPTSRIVLDALMHATGTGTKTTETDLATAAANGRLRKPHRDRSTGISR
;
A
#
# COMPACT_ATOMS: atom_id res chain seq x y z
N MET A 1 -32.37 -18.05 -2.64
CA MET A 1 -31.80 -16.99 -1.80
C MET A 1 -30.46 -16.59 -2.41
N ALA A 2 -30.48 -15.61 -3.32
CA ALA A 2 -29.27 -15.15 -3.99
C ALA A 2 -28.51 -14.23 -3.05
N ILE A 3 -27.30 -14.61 -2.67
CA ILE A 3 -26.37 -13.71 -2.00
C ILE A 3 -26.05 -12.58 -2.96
N ASP A 4 -26.49 -11.38 -2.61
CA ASP A 4 -26.17 -10.15 -3.30
C ASP A 4 -24.65 -10.04 -3.42
N SER A 5 -24.15 -10.08 -4.65
CA SER A 5 -22.73 -9.92 -4.95
C SER A 5 -22.41 -8.44 -4.81
N ALA A 6 -22.39 -7.96 -3.55
CA ALA A 6 -22.03 -6.59 -3.21
C ALA A 6 -20.78 -6.22 -4.01
N THR A 7 -20.90 -5.18 -4.83
CA THR A 7 -19.89 -4.75 -5.80
C THR A 7 -18.54 -4.66 -5.10
N ARG A 8 -17.67 -5.65 -5.36
CA ARG A 8 -16.35 -5.68 -4.73
C ARG A 8 -15.54 -4.51 -5.24
N SER A 9 -15.16 -3.65 -4.30
CA SER A 9 -14.44 -2.43 -4.58
C SER A 9 -12.96 -2.69 -4.32
N VAL A 10 -12.12 -2.52 -5.35
CA VAL A 10 -10.66 -2.66 -5.22
C VAL A 10 -10.12 -1.82 -4.04
N PRO A 11 -10.52 -0.55 -3.85
CA PRO A 11 -10.18 0.20 -2.64
C PRO A 11 -10.57 -0.47 -1.32
N ALA A 12 -11.73 -1.12 -1.23
CA ALA A 12 -12.17 -1.78 -0.01
C ALA A 12 -11.32 -3.02 0.28
N ASP A 13 -11.05 -3.83 -0.75
CA ASP A 13 -10.24 -5.03 -0.65
C ASP A 13 -8.79 -4.70 -0.24
N LEU A 14 -8.18 -3.69 -0.86
CA LEU A 14 -6.83 -3.26 -0.52
C LEU A 14 -6.74 -2.77 0.93
N ARG A 15 -7.74 -2.00 1.41
CA ARG A 15 -7.79 -1.56 2.81
C ARG A 15 -7.96 -2.73 3.77
N ALA A 16 -8.82 -3.69 3.43
CA ALA A 16 -9.02 -4.89 4.24
C ALA A 16 -7.75 -5.74 4.31
N TRP A 17 -7.04 -5.89 3.18
CA TRP A 17 -5.78 -6.62 3.09
C TRP A 17 -4.66 -5.98 3.92
N ALA A 18 -4.56 -4.64 3.91
CA ALA A 18 -3.49 -3.93 4.62
C ALA A 18 -3.71 -3.77 6.13
N LYS A 19 -4.93 -4.00 6.61
CA LYS A 19 -5.36 -3.69 7.97
C LYS A 19 -4.46 -4.35 9.04
N GLY A 20 -4.09 -3.57 10.06
CA GLY A 20 -3.34 -4.02 11.23
C GLY A 20 -1.82 -3.87 11.12
N ILE A 21 -1.29 -3.39 10.00
CA ILE A 21 0.13 -3.09 9.82
C ILE A 21 0.25 -1.64 9.31
N TYR A 22 0.57 -0.70 10.20
CA TYR A 22 0.51 0.74 9.89
C TYR A 22 1.29 1.16 8.64
N PRO A 23 2.54 0.70 8.39
CA PRO A 23 3.22 1.03 7.13
C PRO A 23 2.51 0.49 5.89
N THR A 24 1.92 -0.71 5.96
CA THR A 24 1.15 -1.29 4.85
C THR A 24 -0.16 -0.56 4.64
N GLU A 25 -0.87 -0.18 5.71
CA GLU A 25 -2.07 0.66 5.62
C GLU A 25 -1.75 2.02 4.97
N ALA A 26 -0.65 2.65 5.38
CA ALA A 26 -0.15 3.90 4.83
C ALA A 26 0.19 3.78 3.34
N ALA A 27 0.88 2.71 2.93
CA ALA A 27 1.19 2.43 1.52
C ALA A 27 -0.09 2.32 0.69
N VAL A 28 -1.12 1.63 1.19
CA VAL A 28 -2.41 1.52 0.51
C VAL A 28 -3.12 2.88 0.45
N GLN A 29 -3.15 3.67 1.53
CA GLN A 29 -3.76 5.01 1.47
C GLN A 29 -3.03 5.93 0.48
N LEU A 30 -1.69 5.91 0.49
CA LEU A 30 -0.87 6.67 -0.46
C LEU A 30 -1.25 6.33 -1.91
N LEU A 31 -1.33 5.04 -2.22
CA LEU A 31 -1.67 4.57 -3.57
C LEU A 31 -3.11 4.91 -3.99
N LEU A 32 -4.05 4.91 -3.04
CA LEU A 32 -5.46 5.22 -3.28
C LEU A 32 -5.74 6.73 -3.43
N GLN A 33 -4.95 7.57 -2.77
CA GLN A 33 -5.14 9.02 -2.76
C GLN A 33 -4.30 9.74 -3.83
N ALA A 34 -3.07 9.28 -4.08
CA ALA A 34 -2.22 9.88 -5.09
C ALA A 34 -2.75 9.60 -6.50
N PHE A 35 -2.64 10.60 -7.38
CA PHE A 35 -2.98 10.50 -8.81
C PHE A 35 -4.39 9.90 -9.05
N ASP A 36 -5.38 10.33 -8.26
CA ASP A 36 -6.77 9.86 -8.32
C ASP A 36 -6.93 8.34 -8.23
N GLY A 37 -6.03 7.69 -7.47
CA GLY A 37 -6.01 6.26 -7.26
C GLY A 37 -5.65 5.46 -8.53
N ARG A 38 -5.10 6.09 -9.57
CA ARG A 38 -4.75 5.46 -10.85
C ARG A 38 -3.94 4.17 -10.67
N PHE A 39 -2.98 4.17 -9.76
CA PHE A 39 -2.08 3.04 -9.52
C PHE A 39 -2.66 1.95 -8.61
N ALA A 40 -3.83 2.18 -8.02
CA ALA A 40 -4.59 1.17 -7.28
C ALA A 40 -5.61 0.43 -8.16
N ARG A 41 -5.81 0.84 -9.42
CA ARG A 41 -6.77 0.21 -10.34
C ARG A 41 -6.29 -1.17 -10.82
N PRO A 42 -7.19 -2.13 -11.08
CA PRO A 42 -6.84 -3.37 -11.75
C PRO A 42 -6.15 -3.12 -13.10
N GLY A 43 -5.22 -3.99 -13.48
CA GLY A 43 -4.44 -3.87 -14.71
C GLY A 43 -2.99 -3.48 -14.48
N TRP A 44 -2.67 -2.86 -13.35
CA TRP A 44 -1.26 -2.70 -12.94
C TRP A 44 -0.68 -4.06 -12.49
N PRO A 45 0.60 -4.35 -12.82
CA PRO A 45 1.23 -5.64 -12.52
C PRO A 45 1.22 -6.01 -11.03
N TRP A 46 1.22 -5.02 -10.14
CA TRP A 46 1.21 -5.17 -8.69
C TRP A 46 -0.20 -5.27 -8.08
N ILE A 47 -1.27 -4.97 -8.80
CA ILE A 47 -2.64 -5.18 -8.30
C ILE A 47 -3.08 -6.59 -8.71
N LYS A 48 -3.12 -7.50 -7.74
CA LYS A 48 -3.44 -8.91 -7.96
C LYS A 48 -4.81 -9.25 -7.39
N THR A 49 -5.39 -10.31 -7.93
CA THR A 49 -6.68 -10.86 -7.47
C THR A 49 -6.44 -12.27 -6.96
N THR A 50 -6.99 -12.62 -5.80
CA THR A 50 -6.99 -13.98 -5.28
C THR A 50 -7.96 -14.88 -6.06
N ALA A 51 -7.87 -16.19 -5.88
CA ALA A 51 -8.87 -17.12 -6.44
C ALA A 51 -10.29 -16.84 -5.92
N SER A 52 -10.41 -16.32 -4.70
CA SER A 52 -11.69 -15.91 -4.12
C SER A 52 -12.23 -14.61 -4.70
N GLY A 53 -11.46 -13.89 -5.52
CA GLY A 53 -11.84 -12.63 -6.18
C GLY A 53 -11.57 -11.36 -5.37
N ASN A 54 -10.71 -11.41 -4.34
CA ASN A 54 -10.33 -10.22 -3.56
C ASN A 54 -9.02 -9.62 -4.10
N HIS A 55 -8.90 -8.30 -4.05
CA HIS A 55 -7.69 -7.61 -4.52
C HIS A 55 -6.63 -7.44 -3.42
N TYR A 56 -5.35 -7.55 -3.79
CA TYR A 56 -4.21 -7.26 -2.93
C TYR A 56 -3.06 -6.62 -3.72
N LEU A 57 -2.14 -5.96 -3.01
CA LEU A 57 -0.95 -5.35 -3.59
C LEU A 57 0.24 -6.30 -3.45
N ASP A 58 0.79 -6.75 -4.58
CA ASP A 58 2.02 -7.55 -4.64
C ASP A 58 3.22 -6.61 -4.71
N ALA A 59 3.83 -6.35 -3.55
CA ALA A 59 4.87 -5.34 -3.39
C ALA A 59 6.14 -5.66 -4.23
N ALA A 60 6.47 -6.94 -4.40
CA ALA A 60 7.59 -7.37 -5.24
C ALA A 60 7.42 -7.01 -6.73
N ARG A 61 6.18 -6.68 -7.17
CA ARG A 61 5.88 -6.24 -8.55
C ARG A 61 5.97 -4.73 -8.73
N LEU A 62 6.13 -3.95 -7.67
CA LEU A 62 6.46 -2.52 -7.74
C LEU A 62 7.95 -2.32 -8.08
N SER A 63 8.49 -3.01 -9.08
CA SER A 63 9.92 -2.89 -9.44
C SER A 63 10.19 -1.68 -10.33
N ASP A 64 11.45 -1.25 -10.38
CA ASP A 64 11.90 -0.12 -11.21
C ASP A 64 11.58 -0.34 -12.70
N ASP A 65 11.64 -1.60 -13.16
CA ASP A 65 11.26 -1.99 -14.53
C ASP A 65 9.80 -1.64 -14.87
N HIS A 66 8.88 -1.77 -13.90
CA HIS A 66 7.46 -1.50 -14.13
C HIS A 66 7.10 -0.02 -13.98
N ILE A 67 7.91 0.77 -13.27
CA ILE A 67 7.63 2.19 -13.01
C ILE A 67 8.52 3.15 -13.81
N GLY A 68 9.56 2.66 -14.50
CA GLY A 68 10.55 3.48 -15.21
C GLY A 68 9.96 4.39 -16.31
N VAL A 69 8.83 4.01 -16.90
CA VAL A 69 8.12 4.79 -17.93
C VAL A 69 7.26 5.93 -17.37
N LEU A 70 7.12 6.02 -16.05
CA LEU A 70 6.28 7.02 -15.40
C LEU A 70 7.03 8.34 -15.18
N SER A 71 6.26 9.41 -14.96
CA SER A 71 6.84 10.71 -14.63
C SER A 71 7.70 10.64 -13.35
N GLY A 72 8.63 11.58 -13.18
CA GLY A 72 9.50 11.61 -11.99
C GLY A 72 8.73 11.65 -10.67
N GLY A 73 7.64 12.42 -10.60
CA GLY A 73 6.78 12.50 -9.41
C GLY A 73 6.06 11.18 -9.12
N GLU A 74 5.50 10.52 -10.14
CA GLU A 74 4.85 9.21 -10.00
C GLU A 74 5.85 8.15 -9.52
N ARG A 75 7.06 8.11 -10.11
CA ARG A 75 8.12 7.18 -9.69
C ARG A 75 8.49 7.33 -8.23
N ARG A 76 8.64 8.57 -7.73
CA ARG A 76 8.96 8.84 -6.32
C ARG A 76 7.86 8.38 -5.37
N VAL A 77 6.60 8.65 -5.68
CA VAL A 77 5.47 8.18 -4.87
C VAL A 77 5.41 6.65 -4.82
N LEU A 78 5.63 5.97 -5.95
CA LEU A 78 5.65 4.51 -6.00
C LEU A 78 6.88 3.91 -5.29
N ALA A 79 8.03 4.59 -5.33
CA ALA A 79 9.21 4.20 -4.55
C ALA A 79 8.95 4.32 -3.04
N ILE A 80 8.31 5.40 -2.57
CA ILE A 80 7.89 5.55 -1.17
C ILE A 80 6.89 4.45 -0.79
N THR A 81 5.90 4.18 -1.65
CA THR A 81 4.91 3.11 -1.45
C THR A 81 5.61 1.75 -1.29
N ARG A 82 6.57 1.43 -2.17
CA ARG A 82 7.38 0.21 -2.11
C ARG A 82 8.19 0.11 -0.82
N SER A 83 8.80 1.22 -0.38
CA SER A 83 9.55 1.29 0.87
C SER A 83 8.67 1.03 2.09
N LEU A 84 7.47 1.62 2.13
CA LEU A 84 6.48 1.39 3.19
C LEU A 84 5.97 -0.06 3.25
N LEU A 85 6.01 -0.78 2.11
CA LEU A 85 5.70 -2.21 2.05
C LEU A 85 6.86 -3.10 2.50
N GLY A 86 8.06 -2.53 2.69
CA GLY A 86 9.24 -3.24 3.19
C GLY A 86 10.12 -3.88 2.12
N GLU A 87 9.92 -3.55 0.84
CA GLU A 87 10.65 -4.18 -0.27
C GLU A 87 12.03 -3.54 -0.52
N GLN A 88 12.08 -2.21 -0.73
CA GLN A 88 13.36 -1.51 -0.96
C GLN A 88 13.36 -0.15 -0.27
N PRO A 89 14.43 0.20 0.46
CA PRO A 89 14.56 1.52 1.07
C PRO A 89 14.57 2.62 0.01
N VAL A 90 14.17 3.82 0.43
CA VAL A 90 14.16 5.01 -0.41
C VAL A 90 15.02 6.10 0.22
N ASP A 91 15.77 6.83 -0.61
CA ASP A 91 16.41 8.08 -0.18
C ASP A 91 15.35 9.18 -0.13
N LEU A 92 15.07 9.70 1.07
CA LEU A 92 14.07 10.74 1.27
C LEU A 92 14.48 12.08 0.64
N ALA A 93 15.78 12.39 0.53
CA ALA A 93 16.23 13.62 -0.09
C ALA A 93 15.83 13.66 -1.58
N ASP A 94 16.02 12.54 -2.29
CA ASP A 94 15.59 12.42 -3.68
C ASP A 94 14.07 12.20 -3.82
N ALA A 95 13.46 11.36 -2.97
CA ALA A 95 12.06 10.99 -3.11
C ALA A 95 11.08 12.11 -2.75
N LEU A 96 11.49 13.07 -1.93
CA LEU A 96 10.68 14.26 -1.63
C LEU A 96 10.98 15.42 -2.57
N ALA A 97 12.17 15.48 -3.17
CA ALA A 97 12.52 16.53 -4.10
C ALA A 97 11.63 16.50 -5.35
N GLY A 98 11.05 17.66 -5.68
CA GLY A 98 10.25 17.81 -6.90
C GLY A 98 8.85 17.19 -6.85
N LEU A 99 8.36 16.80 -5.67
CA LEU A 99 6.92 16.58 -5.47
C LEU A 99 6.19 17.93 -5.49
N ASP A 100 5.03 17.98 -6.15
CA ASP A 100 4.16 19.14 -6.05
C ASP A 100 3.50 19.23 -4.66
N ARG A 101 2.88 20.38 -4.35
CA ARG A 101 2.27 20.61 -3.03
C ARG A 101 1.16 19.59 -2.70
N PRO A 102 0.20 19.28 -3.60
CA PRO A 102 -0.83 18.28 -3.32
C PRO A 102 -0.26 16.90 -3.01
N THR A 103 0.67 16.41 -3.84
CA THR A 103 1.28 15.09 -3.67
C THR A 103 2.12 15.03 -2.40
N SER A 104 2.84 16.10 -2.08
CA SER A 104 3.61 16.21 -0.84
C SER A 104 2.71 16.03 0.39
N ARG A 105 1.49 16.60 0.38
CA ARG A 105 0.57 16.45 1.50
C ARG A 105 0.13 15.01 1.71
N ILE A 106 -0.22 14.32 0.63
CA ILE A 106 -0.62 12.91 0.66
C ILE A 106 0.53 12.03 1.19
N VAL A 107 1.76 12.28 0.75
CA VAL A 107 2.95 11.57 1.24
C VAL A 107 3.14 11.80 2.74
N LEU A 108 3.06 13.05 3.21
CA LEU A 108 3.19 13.37 4.63
C LEU A 108 2.09 12.71 5.48
N ASP A 109 0.84 12.72 5.02
CA ASP A 109 -0.27 12.05 5.69
C ASP A 109 -0.05 10.52 5.76
N ALA A 110 0.48 9.90 4.70
CA ALA A 110 0.86 8.49 4.72
C ALA A 110 2.01 8.20 5.70
N LEU A 111 3.04 9.05 5.76
CA LEU A 111 4.15 8.89 6.71
C LEU A 111 3.66 9.03 8.16
N MET A 112 2.77 9.98 8.45
CA MET A 112 2.12 10.10 9.77
C MET A 112 1.25 8.89 10.12
N HIS A 113 0.58 8.28 9.13
CA HIS A 113 -0.14 7.03 9.34
C HIS A 113 0.83 5.89 9.68
N ALA A 114 1.94 5.79 8.96
CA ALA A 114 2.91 4.69 9.10
C ALA A 114 3.56 4.61 10.49
N THR A 115 3.66 5.73 11.21
CA THR A 115 4.16 5.78 12.60
C THR A 115 3.13 5.29 13.63
N GLY A 116 1.92 4.93 13.21
CA GLY A 116 0.81 4.61 14.10
C GLY A 116 0.12 5.85 14.70
N THR A 117 0.55 7.06 14.32
CA THR A 117 -0.09 8.32 14.75
C THR A 117 -1.27 8.73 13.87
N GLY A 118 -1.71 7.83 12.97
CA GLY A 118 -2.97 8.01 12.27
C GLY A 118 -4.12 8.01 13.28
N THR A 119 -4.95 9.05 13.25
CA THR A 119 -6.17 9.15 14.05
C THR A 119 -7.06 7.91 13.85
N LYS A 120 -6.99 6.95 14.76
CA LYS A 120 -7.92 5.82 14.85
C LYS A 120 -8.10 5.45 16.32
N THR A 121 -9.12 6.03 16.96
CA THR A 121 -9.77 5.36 18.08
C THR A 121 -11.04 4.73 17.55
N THR A 122 -11.07 3.41 17.42
CA THR A 122 -12.25 2.63 17.81
C THR A 122 -11.81 1.22 18.21
N GLU A 123 -12.38 0.79 19.33
CA GLU A 123 -12.10 -0.37 20.18
C GLU A 123 -12.44 -1.73 19.54
N THR A 124 -12.83 -1.74 18.26
CA THR A 124 -13.46 -2.89 17.58
C THR A 124 -12.47 -3.77 16.80
N ASP A 125 -11.24 -3.31 16.56
CA ASP A 125 -10.32 -3.93 15.59
C ASP A 125 -9.60 -5.20 16.08
N LEU A 126 -9.58 -5.47 17.38
CA LEU A 126 -8.89 -6.63 17.95
C LEU A 126 -9.67 -7.95 17.80
N ALA A 127 -11.00 -7.89 17.62
CA ALA A 127 -11.85 -9.08 17.59
C ALA A 127 -11.98 -9.74 16.20
N THR A 128 -11.71 -9.03 15.10
CA THR A 128 -12.01 -9.52 13.74
C THR A 128 -10.83 -10.16 13.01
N ALA A 129 -9.58 -9.91 13.44
CA ALA A 129 -8.37 -10.32 12.71
C ALA A 129 -8.04 -11.83 12.80
N ALA A 130 -8.68 -12.58 13.69
CA ALA A 130 -8.37 -14.00 13.92
C ALA A 130 -9.13 -14.99 13.00
N ALA A 131 -10.14 -14.55 12.25
CA ALA A 131 -11.13 -15.47 11.67
C ALA A 131 -10.90 -15.93 10.21
N ASN A 132 -10.20 -15.19 9.35
CA ASN A 132 -10.29 -15.43 7.88
C ASN A 132 -8.94 -15.68 7.20
N GLY A 133 -8.48 -16.94 7.16
CA GLY A 133 -7.40 -17.40 6.27
C GLY A 133 -7.90 -17.62 4.83
N ARG A 134 -7.17 -17.38 3.74
CA ARG A 134 -5.77 -17.04 3.48
C ARG A 134 -5.73 -15.89 2.47
N LEU A 135 -5.49 -14.67 2.94
CA LEU A 135 -4.86 -13.65 2.10
C LEU A 135 -3.35 -13.82 2.23
N ARG A 136 -2.59 -13.65 1.13
CA ARG A 136 -1.14 -13.54 1.21
C ARG A 136 -0.83 -12.38 2.17
N LYS A 137 -0.32 -12.71 3.36
CA LYS A 137 0.09 -11.70 4.33
C LYS A 137 1.20 -10.85 3.70
N PRO A 138 1.24 -9.53 3.93
CA PRO A 138 2.37 -8.72 3.49
C PRO A 138 3.66 -9.34 4.03
N HIS A 139 4.56 -9.68 3.10
CA HIS A 139 5.82 -10.32 3.44
C HIS A 139 6.77 -9.23 3.92
N ARG A 140 7.07 -9.24 5.22
CA ARG A 140 8.15 -8.42 5.78
C ARG A 140 9.32 -9.35 6.04
N ASP A 141 10.25 -9.43 5.09
CA ASP A 141 11.50 -10.12 5.33
C ASP A 141 12.27 -9.35 6.43
N ARG A 142 12.44 -9.99 7.59
CA ARG A 142 13.32 -9.48 8.66
C ARG A 142 14.65 -10.22 8.59
N SER A 143 15.38 -10.09 7.48
CA SER A 143 16.74 -10.64 7.38
C SER A 143 17.69 -9.77 6.55
N THR A 144 17.82 -8.49 6.88
CA THR A 144 19.09 -7.80 6.66
C THR A 144 19.92 -7.86 7.94
N GLY A 145 20.64 -8.98 8.05
CA GLY A 145 21.76 -9.09 8.96
C GLY A 145 22.79 -8.01 8.65
N ILE A 146 23.03 -7.16 9.63
CA ILE A 146 24.22 -6.31 9.68
C ILE A 146 25.39 -7.26 9.94
N SER A 147 26.16 -7.58 8.90
CA SER A 147 27.52 -8.09 9.08
C SER A 147 28.46 -6.90 9.05
N ARG A 148 29.16 -6.73 10.17
CA ARG A 148 30.27 -5.80 10.40
C ARG A 148 31.45 -6.06 9.47
#